data_AF-A0A7X9XEU1-F1
#
_entry.id   AF-A0A7X9XEU1-F1
#
_cell.length_a   1.000
_cell.length_b   1.000
_cell.length_c   1.000
_cell.angle_alpha   90.00
_cell.angle_beta   90.00
_cell.angle_gamma   90.00
#
_symmetry.space_group_name_H-M   'P 1'
#
loop_
_entity.id
_entity.type
_entity.pdbx_description
1 polymer ?
#
loop_
_entity_poly.entity_id
_entity_poly.type
_entity_poly.pdbx_seq_one_letter_code
_entity_poly.pdbx_strand_id
1 'polypeptide(L)'
;MNYEFSKNDTLVSKGIAIILMYFHHLFYFDDRIVDGNYYNSIGNLWGERLEIFMGSFGKLCVCIFIFLSGYATYKTFIYKNRKSDFVNKKILKFYKIYLIVFAIFVPMGMILGKLKFSMYEFINNVFLLESSYNWEWWFARPFVAVMFFFPLIVRFFKDTDKDKQKNIISIDIIKTVISAVIITTMLPQILDLAFFEHFRETKYYTILKETLSILPSFFSGYIFAKYDLFKRYNSLFTNNFVKIIVSLFAVVAVFDLRFKTGVDMNYDYIYAPIFIISCVNIVNEIKYIKNIFISIGKLSTYMWLMHSFFCYYYFQSYIYRVHNPIIIVCWLTLITYIVSLVIDRSVKFIQNSIKKISNKKEIS
;
A
#
# COMPACT_ATOMS: atom_id res chain seq x y z
N MET A 1 -23.49 11.91 16.56
CA MET A 1 -23.41 10.55 15.96
C MET A 1 -22.04 9.96 16.30
N ASN A 2 -21.97 8.70 16.73
CA ASN A 2 -20.69 8.04 17.01
C ASN A 2 -20.07 7.55 15.69
N TYR A 3 -19.13 8.33 15.14
CA TYR A 3 -18.36 7.92 13.95
C TYR A 3 -17.47 6.72 14.28
N GLU A 4 -17.53 5.67 13.45
CA GLU A 4 -16.59 4.55 13.47
C GLU A 4 -15.94 4.40 12.08
N PHE A 5 -14.62 4.26 12.04
CA PHE A 5 -13.89 4.05 10.79
C PHE A 5 -14.28 2.70 10.17
N SER A 6 -15.05 2.77 9.09
CA SER A 6 -15.75 1.64 8.51
C SER A 6 -14.89 0.87 7.51
N LYS A 7 -15.40 -0.30 7.09
CA LYS A 7 -14.84 -1.02 5.94
C LYS A 7 -14.89 -0.18 4.66
N ASN A 8 -15.89 0.68 4.50
CA ASN A 8 -15.97 1.57 3.34
C ASN A 8 -14.89 2.65 3.39
N ASP A 9 -14.58 3.20 4.57
CA ASP A 9 -13.49 4.19 4.72
C ASP A 9 -12.13 3.56 4.42
N THR A 10 -11.94 2.29 4.80
CA THR A 10 -10.76 1.51 4.40
C THR A 10 -10.67 1.35 2.88
N LEU A 11 -11.80 1.06 2.20
CA LEU A 11 -11.83 0.94 0.74
C LEU A 11 -11.59 2.28 0.05
N VAL A 12 -12.17 3.37 0.54
CA VAL A 12 -11.89 4.73 0.05
C VAL A 12 -10.41 5.04 0.15
N SER A 13 -9.81 4.78 1.32
CA SER A 13 -8.37 5.01 1.56
C SER A 13 -7.48 4.20 0.62
N LYS A 14 -7.83 2.93 0.34
CA LYS A 14 -7.12 2.11 -0.65
C LYS A 14 -7.27 2.64 -2.07
N GLY A 15 -8.45 3.12 -2.43
CA GLY A 15 -8.68 3.75 -3.73
C GLY A 15 -7.81 4.98 -3.93
N ILE A 16 -7.73 5.85 -2.92
CA ILE A 16 -6.85 7.03 -2.93
C ILE A 16 -5.38 6.61 -3.05
N ALA A 17 -4.96 5.58 -2.30
CA ALA A 17 -3.59 5.07 -2.38
C ALA A 17 -3.22 4.55 -3.78
N ILE A 18 -4.16 3.94 -4.52
CA ILE A 18 -3.94 3.55 -5.93
C ILE A 18 -3.71 4.77 -6.82
N ILE A 19 -4.49 5.83 -6.65
CA ILE A 19 -4.31 7.05 -7.44
C ILE A 19 -2.94 7.69 -7.13
N LEU A 20 -2.57 7.79 -5.86
CA LEU A 20 -1.24 8.28 -5.45
C LEU A 20 -0.10 7.44 -6.03
N MET A 21 -0.24 6.11 -6.00
CA MET A 21 0.71 5.19 -6.60
C MET A 21 0.88 5.41 -8.10
N TYR A 22 -0.21 5.72 -8.82
CA TYR A 22 -0.12 6.05 -10.24
C TYR A 22 0.57 7.37 -10.51
N PHE A 23 0.27 8.44 -9.75
CA PHE A 23 1.05 9.68 -9.86
C PHE A 23 2.55 9.42 -9.63
N HIS A 24 2.89 8.62 -8.62
CA HIS A 24 4.28 8.26 -8.34
C HIS A 24 4.95 7.57 -9.52
N HIS A 25 4.33 6.52 -10.06
CA HIS A 25 4.95 5.74 -11.11
C HIS A 25 4.89 6.40 -12.49
N LEU A 26 3.89 7.22 -12.78
CA LEU A 26 3.81 7.91 -14.06
C LEU A 26 4.80 9.08 -14.14
N PHE A 27 4.94 9.89 -13.08
CA PHE A 27 5.53 11.22 -13.26
C PHE A 27 6.75 11.54 -12.39
N TYR A 28 7.08 10.72 -11.39
CA TYR A 28 8.24 11.02 -10.54
C TYR A 28 9.58 10.66 -11.21
N PHE A 29 9.58 9.70 -12.13
CA PHE A 29 10.78 9.15 -12.75
C PHE A 29 10.79 9.43 -14.25
N ASP A 30 11.32 10.59 -14.65
CA ASP A 30 11.39 11.00 -16.05
C ASP A 30 12.19 10.01 -16.91
N ASP A 31 13.23 9.42 -16.33
CA ASP A 31 14.10 8.40 -16.94
C ASP A 31 13.36 7.11 -17.33
N ARG A 32 12.16 6.89 -16.80
CA ARG A 32 11.33 5.70 -17.10
C ARG A 32 10.36 5.92 -18.26
N ILE A 33 10.29 7.13 -18.83
CA ILE A 33 9.44 7.42 -19.98
C ILE A 33 10.25 7.09 -21.24
N VAL A 34 9.85 6.05 -21.96
CA VAL A 34 10.52 5.60 -23.19
C VAL A 34 10.39 6.67 -24.29
N ASP A 35 11.47 6.84 -25.05
CA ASP A 35 11.56 7.76 -26.19
C ASP A 35 10.32 7.72 -27.09
N GLY A 36 9.78 8.90 -27.37
CA GLY A 36 8.54 9.09 -28.14
C GLY A 36 7.26 9.16 -27.29
N ASN A 37 7.30 8.76 -26.01
CA ASN A 37 6.21 9.00 -25.07
C ASN A 37 6.42 10.34 -24.36
N TYR A 38 5.35 11.12 -24.18
CA TYR A 38 5.40 12.40 -23.47
C TYR A 38 4.03 12.79 -22.93
N TYR A 39 4.03 13.76 -22.02
CA TYR A 39 2.84 14.44 -21.55
C TYR A 39 3.07 15.96 -21.53
N ASN A 40 2.00 16.70 -21.70
CA ASN A 40 1.96 18.16 -21.63
C ASN A 40 1.75 18.55 -20.18
N SER A 41 2.80 19.08 -19.54
CA SER A 41 2.73 19.50 -18.15
C SER A 41 1.62 20.54 -17.93
N ILE A 42 0.88 20.40 -16.84
CA ILE A 42 -0.27 21.24 -16.49
C ILE A 42 0.15 22.52 -15.74
N GLY A 43 1.43 22.64 -15.39
CA GLY A 43 1.97 23.85 -14.77
C GLY A 43 3.23 23.57 -13.95
N ASN A 44 3.83 24.65 -13.46
CA ASN A 44 5.04 24.61 -12.64
C ASN A 44 4.77 25.19 -11.26
N LEU A 45 5.45 24.64 -10.25
CA LEU A 45 5.49 25.15 -8.89
C LEU A 45 6.96 25.22 -8.47
N TRP A 46 7.43 26.37 -7.96
CA TRP A 46 8.82 26.55 -7.52
C TRP A 46 9.89 26.13 -8.56
N GLY A 47 9.61 26.34 -9.85
CA GLY A 47 10.53 26.01 -10.94
C GLY A 47 10.50 24.56 -11.43
N GLU A 48 9.73 23.69 -10.76
CA GLU A 48 9.57 22.28 -11.10
C GLU A 48 8.16 21.98 -11.62
N ARG A 49 8.02 20.91 -12.41
CA ARG A 49 6.72 20.51 -12.98
C ARG A 49 5.79 19.97 -11.89
N LEU A 50 4.52 20.38 -11.90
CA LEU A 50 3.52 19.95 -10.91
C LEU A 50 3.41 18.43 -10.80
N GLU A 51 3.59 17.71 -11.91
CA GLU A 51 3.52 16.26 -11.95
C GLU A 51 4.63 15.59 -11.13
N ILE A 52 5.83 16.18 -11.08
CA ILE A 52 6.94 15.67 -10.27
C ILE A 52 6.60 15.82 -8.78
N PHE A 53 5.99 16.94 -8.37
CA PHE A 53 5.52 17.10 -6.99
C PHE A 53 4.44 16.07 -6.62
N MET A 54 3.45 15.89 -7.50
CA MET A 54 2.39 14.90 -7.28
C MET A 54 2.95 13.48 -7.25
N GLY A 55 3.94 13.18 -8.10
CA GLY A 55 4.62 11.88 -8.14
C GLY A 55 5.48 11.63 -6.90
N SER A 56 6.22 12.63 -6.45
CA SER A 56 6.97 12.59 -5.20
C SER A 56 6.04 12.31 -4.02
N PHE A 57 4.97 13.10 -3.89
CA PHE A 57 3.93 12.92 -2.88
C PHE A 57 3.27 11.54 -2.95
N GLY A 58 3.08 11.03 -4.17
CA GLY A 58 2.46 9.74 -4.45
C GLY A 58 3.11 8.55 -3.77
N LYS A 59 4.41 8.63 -3.41
CA LYS A 59 5.12 7.56 -2.67
C LYS A 59 4.48 7.25 -1.31
N LEU A 60 3.74 8.20 -0.72
CA LEU A 60 2.95 8.02 0.51
C LEU A 60 1.96 6.83 0.44
N CYS A 61 1.58 6.40 -0.77
CA CYS A 61 0.69 5.25 -0.98
C CYS A 61 1.16 3.97 -0.27
N VAL A 62 2.48 3.73 -0.21
CA VAL A 62 3.06 2.56 0.45
C VAL A 62 2.71 2.56 1.94
N CYS A 63 2.92 3.69 2.60
CA CYS A 63 2.63 3.87 4.02
C CYS A 63 1.13 3.85 4.31
N ILE A 64 0.28 4.34 3.40
CA ILE A 64 -1.18 4.20 3.51
C ILE A 64 -1.58 2.72 3.50
N PHE A 65 -1.08 1.92 2.55
CA PHE A 65 -1.41 0.48 2.48
C PHE A 65 -0.92 -0.28 3.72
N ILE A 66 0.25 0.04 4.24
CA ILE A 66 0.81 -0.60 5.43
C ILE A 66 0.10 -0.16 6.71
N PHE A 67 -0.22 1.13 6.84
CA PHE A 67 -1.05 1.64 7.93
C PHE A 67 -2.41 0.92 7.98
N LEU A 68 -3.13 0.86 6.86
CA LEU A 68 -4.42 0.16 6.78
C LEU A 68 -4.27 -1.34 7.08
N SER A 69 -3.11 -1.92 6.74
CA SER A 69 -2.78 -3.30 7.04
C SER A 69 -2.62 -3.52 8.54
N GLY A 70 -1.89 -2.64 9.25
CA GLY A 70 -1.78 -2.65 10.72
C GLY A 70 -3.13 -2.47 11.41
N TYR A 71 -3.90 -1.49 10.96
CA TYR A 71 -5.25 -1.20 11.48
C TYR A 71 -6.18 -2.42 11.36
N ALA A 72 -6.29 -2.99 10.16
CA ALA A 72 -7.18 -4.11 9.91
C ALA A 72 -6.70 -5.41 10.59
N THR A 73 -5.39 -5.65 10.67
CA THR A 73 -4.85 -6.81 11.36
C THR A 73 -5.17 -6.74 12.85
N TYR A 74 -5.01 -5.59 13.50
CA TYR A 74 -5.37 -5.44 14.92
C TYR A 74 -6.88 -5.62 15.17
N LYS A 75 -7.76 -4.96 14.40
CA LYS A 75 -9.22 -5.14 14.55
C LYS A 75 -9.62 -6.62 14.38
N THR A 76 -8.99 -7.32 13.43
CA THR A 76 -9.25 -8.76 13.23
C THR A 76 -8.73 -9.60 14.39
N PHE A 77 -7.56 -9.27 14.94
CA PHE A 77 -6.99 -9.92 16.11
C PHE A 77 -7.92 -9.83 17.32
N ILE A 78 -8.45 -8.64 17.61
CA ILE A 78 -9.44 -8.46 18.68
C ILE A 78 -10.73 -9.24 18.39
N TYR A 79 -11.26 -9.15 17.17
CA TYR A 79 -12.46 -9.90 16.77
C TYR A 79 -12.28 -11.43 16.86
N LYS A 80 -11.06 -11.93 16.67
CA LYS A 80 -10.71 -13.36 16.77
C LYS A 80 -10.24 -13.76 18.18
N ASN A 81 -10.64 -13.03 19.21
CA ASN A 81 -10.28 -13.29 20.60
C ASN A 81 -8.76 -13.43 20.78
N ARG A 82 -8.00 -12.51 20.18
CA ARG A 82 -6.53 -12.41 20.29
C ARG A 82 -5.76 -13.64 19.78
N LYS A 83 -6.36 -14.41 18.85
CA LYS A 83 -5.66 -15.47 18.11
C LYS A 83 -5.08 -14.92 16.81
N SER A 84 -3.83 -15.24 16.50
CA SER A 84 -3.10 -14.74 15.31
C SER A 84 -3.16 -15.67 14.09
N ASP A 85 -3.78 -16.85 14.18
CA ASP A 85 -3.81 -17.86 13.08
C ASP A 85 -4.45 -17.34 11.77
N PHE A 86 -5.25 -16.27 11.85
CA PHE A 86 -5.84 -15.62 10.67
C PHE A 86 -4.78 -14.95 9.77
N VAL A 87 -3.60 -14.64 10.30
CA VAL A 87 -2.48 -14.04 9.54
C VAL A 87 -2.11 -14.94 8.37
N ASN A 88 -2.01 -16.26 8.59
CA ASN A 88 -1.71 -17.22 7.53
C ASN A 88 -2.75 -17.18 6.40
N LYS A 89 -4.04 -17.04 6.75
CA LYS A 89 -5.12 -16.89 5.76
C LYS A 89 -5.01 -15.57 4.99
N LYS A 90 -4.55 -14.49 5.63
CA LYS A 90 -4.34 -13.19 5.00
C LYS A 90 -3.16 -13.24 4.00
N ILE A 91 -2.03 -13.84 4.41
CA ILE A 91 -0.87 -14.06 3.54
C ILE A 91 -1.26 -14.95 2.35
N LEU A 92 -1.93 -16.08 2.60
CA LEU A 92 -2.36 -16.99 1.53
C LEU A 92 -3.32 -16.32 0.54
N LYS A 93 -4.23 -15.47 1.02
CA LYS A 93 -5.14 -14.71 0.14
C LYS A 93 -4.36 -13.77 -0.78
N PHE A 94 -3.38 -13.03 -0.24
CA PHE A 94 -2.51 -12.16 -1.02
C PHE A 94 -1.70 -12.97 -2.04
N TYR A 95 -1.07 -14.06 -1.60
CA TYR A 95 -0.24 -14.92 -2.44
C TYR A 95 -1.01 -15.54 -3.61
N LYS A 96 -2.27 -15.94 -3.40
CA LYS A 96 -3.13 -16.43 -4.50
C LYS A 96 -3.34 -15.35 -5.57
N ILE A 97 -3.63 -14.12 -5.16
CA ILE A 97 -3.81 -13.00 -6.10
C ILE A 97 -2.50 -12.73 -6.85
N TYR A 98 -1.37 -12.73 -6.13
CA TYR A 98 -0.04 -12.62 -6.72
C TYR A 98 0.20 -13.67 -7.81
N LEU A 99 0.01 -14.96 -7.51
CA LEU A 99 0.22 -16.05 -8.46
C LEU A 99 -0.70 -15.95 -9.69
N ILE A 100 -1.94 -15.48 -9.52
CA ILE A 100 -2.85 -15.26 -10.65
C ILE A 100 -2.30 -14.17 -11.58
N VAL A 101 -1.88 -13.03 -11.04
CA VAL A 101 -1.30 -11.95 -11.86
C VAL A 101 0.01 -12.39 -12.49
N PHE A 102 0.85 -13.11 -11.74
CA PHE A 102 2.09 -13.72 -12.22
C PHE A 102 1.82 -14.63 -13.43
N ALA A 103 0.89 -15.57 -13.31
CA ALA A 103 0.55 -16.53 -14.37
C ALA A 103 -0.04 -15.88 -15.63
N ILE A 104 -0.51 -14.63 -15.55
CA ILE A 104 -1.02 -13.87 -16.71
C ILE A 104 0.11 -13.04 -17.33
N PHE A 105 0.74 -12.17 -16.54
CA PHE A 105 1.60 -11.10 -17.08
C PHE A 105 3.06 -11.53 -17.29
N VAL A 106 3.55 -12.54 -16.58
CA VAL A 106 4.92 -13.04 -16.78
C VAL A 106 5.03 -13.83 -18.10
N PRO A 107 4.17 -14.82 -18.39
CA PRO A 107 4.18 -15.49 -19.70
C PRO A 107 3.90 -14.52 -20.85
N MET A 108 3.00 -13.56 -20.65
CA MET A 108 2.76 -12.50 -21.64
C MET A 108 4.02 -11.70 -21.96
N GLY A 109 4.80 -11.31 -20.94
CA GLY A 109 6.08 -10.63 -21.14
C GLY A 109 7.08 -11.45 -21.93
N MET A 110 7.10 -12.77 -21.74
CA MET A 110 7.96 -13.70 -22.49
C MET A 110 7.53 -13.78 -23.97
N ILE A 111 6.22 -13.89 -24.23
CA ILE A 111 5.66 -13.93 -25.60
C ILE A 111 5.95 -12.62 -26.34
N LEU A 112 5.85 -11.48 -25.65
CA LEU A 112 6.15 -10.15 -26.22
C LEU A 112 7.66 -9.88 -26.37
N GLY A 113 8.53 -10.81 -25.97
CA GLY A 113 9.99 -10.63 -25.99
C GLY A 113 10.50 -9.57 -25.00
N LYS A 114 9.68 -9.15 -24.04
CA LYS A 114 10.01 -8.14 -23.01
C LYS A 114 10.65 -8.75 -21.77
N LEU A 115 10.42 -10.03 -21.50
CA LEU A 115 11.03 -10.79 -20.41
C LEU A 115 11.79 -11.99 -20.97
N LYS A 116 12.96 -12.28 -20.40
CA LYS A 116 13.71 -13.51 -20.68
C LYS A 116 13.39 -14.55 -19.61
N PHE A 117 13.12 -15.78 -20.02
CA PHE A 117 12.89 -16.86 -19.08
C PHE A 117 14.22 -17.35 -18.49
N SER A 118 14.25 -17.43 -17.16
CA SER A 118 15.30 -18.12 -16.40
C SER A 118 14.62 -18.98 -15.36
N MET A 119 14.99 -20.27 -15.27
CA MET A 119 14.39 -21.18 -14.27
C MET A 119 14.67 -20.70 -12.84
N TYR A 120 15.87 -20.18 -12.59
CA TYR A 120 16.26 -19.60 -11.30
C TYR A 120 15.34 -18.44 -10.92
N GLU A 121 15.20 -17.46 -11.82
CA GLU A 121 14.35 -16.30 -11.59
C GLU A 121 12.87 -16.70 -11.49
N PHE A 122 12.42 -17.67 -12.29
CA PHE A 122 11.06 -18.17 -12.26
C PHE A 122 10.71 -18.74 -10.89
N ILE A 123 11.53 -19.66 -10.37
CA ILE A 123 11.30 -20.24 -9.04
C ILE A 123 11.33 -19.15 -7.97
N ASN A 124 12.33 -18.26 -8.00
CA ASN A 124 12.46 -17.23 -6.98
C ASN A 124 11.29 -16.23 -7.00
N ASN A 125 10.81 -15.81 -8.17
CA ASN A 125 9.64 -14.93 -8.24
C ASN A 125 8.37 -15.67 -7.81
N VAL A 126 8.14 -16.92 -8.22
CA VAL A 126 6.98 -17.71 -7.77
C VAL A 126 6.89 -17.73 -6.24
N PHE A 127 8.01 -17.94 -5.55
CA PHE A 127 8.07 -17.94 -4.08
C PHE A 127 8.24 -16.56 -3.44
N LEU A 128 8.10 -15.45 -4.19
CA LEU A 128 8.30 -14.07 -3.73
C LEU A 128 9.71 -13.79 -3.16
N LEU A 129 10.72 -14.60 -3.49
CA LEU A 129 12.10 -14.38 -3.06
C LEU A 129 12.76 -13.25 -3.87
N GLU A 130 12.34 -13.06 -5.11
CA GLU A 130 12.84 -12.02 -6.02
C GLU A 130 11.68 -11.29 -6.72
N SER A 131 12.01 -10.17 -7.36
CA SER A 131 11.08 -9.34 -8.13
C SER A 131 11.66 -9.01 -9.51
N SER A 132 12.44 -9.93 -10.10
CA SER A 132 13.15 -9.68 -11.36
C SER A 132 12.20 -9.47 -12.54
N TYR A 133 11.04 -10.16 -12.56
CA TYR A 133 10.04 -9.97 -13.62
C TYR A 133 9.20 -8.71 -13.46
N ASN A 134 9.18 -8.11 -12.26
CA ASN A 134 8.53 -6.83 -12.01
C ASN A 134 9.08 -6.22 -10.72
N TRP A 135 9.96 -5.23 -10.88
CA TRP A 135 10.63 -4.59 -9.74
C TRP A 135 9.65 -4.04 -8.70
N GLU A 136 8.51 -3.50 -9.13
CA GLU A 136 7.50 -2.89 -8.25
C GLU A 136 6.79 -3.89 -7.33
N TRP A 137 7.03 -5.19 -7.51
CA TRP A 137 6.63 -6.23 -6.55
C TRP A 137 7.51 -6.32 -5.31
N TRP A 138 8.58 -5.53 -5.20
CA TRP A 138 9.48 -5.51 -4.03
C TRP A 138 8.70 -5.45 -2.71
N PHE A 139 7.61 -4.67 -2.67
CA PHE A 139 6.75 -4.47 -1.50
C PHE A 139 6.05 -5.75 -0.98
N ALA A 140 5.91 -6.79 -1.81
CA ALA A 140 5.30 -8.05 -1.39
C ALA A 140 6.07 -8.71 -0.23
N ARG A 141 7.41 -8.72 -0.32
CA ARG A 141 8.29 -9.32 0.70
C ARG A 141 8.16 -8.64 2.08
N PRO A 142 8.37 -7.32 2.21
CA PRO A 142 8.27 -6.66 3.50
C PRO A 142 6.84 -6.73 4.06
N PHE A 143 5.81 -6.69 3.21
CA PHE A 143 4.42 -6.91 3.66
C PHE A 143 4.23 -8.30 4.30
N VAL A 144 4.68 -9.37 3.63
CA VAL A 144 4.59 -10.75 4.16
C VAL A 144 5.42 -10.88 5.44
N ALA A 145 6.61 -10.31 5.49
CA ALA A 145 7.47 -10.34 6.67
C ALA A 145 6.81 -9.66 7.88
N VAL A 146 6.27 -8.44 7.72
CA VAL A 146 5.54 -7.75 8.81
C VAL A 146 4.33 -8.56 9.28
N MET A 147 3.59 -9.19 8.36
CA MET A 147 2.46 -10.05 8.73
C MET A 147 2.93 -11.28 9.50
N PHE A 148 3.97 -11.96 9.04
CA PHE A 148 4.54 -13.12 9.72
C PHE A 148 5.00 -12.79 11.15
N PHE A 149 5.63 -11.62 11.34
CA PHE A 149 6.07 -11.14 12.65
C PHE A 149 4.97 -10.49 13.50
N PHE A 150 3.71 -10.45 13.04
CA PHE A 150 2.60 -9.87 13.79
C PHE A 150 2.47 -10.37 15.25
N PRO A 151 2.65 -11.67 15.57
CA PRO A 151 2.63 -12.13 16.96
C PRO A 151 3.70 -11.48 17.84
N LEU A 152 4.89 -11.16 17.29
CA LEU A 152 5.92 -10.43 18.02
C LEU A 152 5.52 -8.97 18.22
N ILE A 153 4.86 -8.34 17.24
CA ILE A 153 4.32 -6.98 17.35
C ILE A 153 3.31 -6.90 18.50
N VAL A 154 2.40 -7.88 18.62
CA VAL A 154 1.45 -7.96 19.76
C VAL A 154 2.18 -8.04 21.11
N ARG A 155 3.27 -8.82 21.20
CA ARG A 155 4.09 -8.92 22.42
C ARG A 155 4.80 -7.60 22.72
N PHE A 156 5.35 -6.93 21.71
CA PHE A 156 6.01 -5.62 21.84
C PHE A 156 5.05 -4.54 22.41
N PHE A 157 3.81 -4.53 21.95
CA PHE A 157 2.76 -3.64 22.47
C PHE A 157 2.07 -4.15 23.74
N LYS A 158 2.56 -5.26 24.32
CA LYS A 158 1.99 -5.89 25.53
C LYS A 158 0.48 -6.07 25.41
N ASP A 159 0.02 -6.53 24.26
CA ASP A 159 -1.40 -6.80 24.00
C ASP A 159 -1.75 -8.27 24.23
N THR A 160 -1.23 -8.82 25.32
CA THR A 160 -1.53 -10.17 25.80
C THR A 160 -2.65 -10.14 26.85
N ASP A 161 -3.30 -11.28 27.10
CA ASP A 161 -4.38 -11.38 28.10
C ASP A 161 -3.94 -10.98 29.52
N LYS A 162 -2.63 -11.06 29.81
CA LYS A 162 -2.04 -10.73 31.12
C LYS A 162 -1.77 -9.23 31.33
N ASP A 163 -1.74 -8.43 30.26
CA ASP A 163 -1.28 -7.03 30.29
C ASP A 163 -2.43 -6.00 30.19
N LYS A 164 -3.67 -6.45 30.36
CA LYS A 164 -4.94 -5.76 30.05
C LYS A 164 -5.09 -4.34 30.62
N GLN A 165 -4.39 -3.98 31.70
CA GLN A 165 -4.52 -2.69 32.40
C GLN A 165 -3.30 -1.75 32.28
N LYS A 166 -2.20 -2.15 31.60
CA LYS A 166 -0.95 -1.34 31.56
C LYS A 166 -0.75 -0.51 30.28
N ASN A 167 -1.68 -0.58 29.33
CA ASN A 167 -1.48 -0.03 27.98
C ASN A 167 -1.94 1.43 27.87
N ILE A 168 -1.03 2.36 28.13
CA ILE A 168 -1.23 3.80 27.97
C ILE A 168 -0.86 4.23 26.55
N ILE A 169 -1.74 4.98 25.87
CA ILE A 169 -1.54 5.43 24.49
C ILE A 169 -0.18 6.13 24.27
N SER A 170 0.24 6.99 25.22
CA SER A 170 1.49 7.73 25.14
C SER A 170 2.71 6.79 25.10
N ILE A 171 2.68 5.68 25.83
CA ILE A 171 3.77 4.69 25.82
C ILE A 171 3.88 4.04 24.45
N ASP A 172 2.76 3.68 23.83
CA ASP A 172 2.76 3.03 22.52
C ASP A 172 3.16 4.00 21.39
N ILE A 173 2.79 5.28 21.51
CA ILE A 173 3.30 6.35 20.61
C ILE A 173 4.81 6.49 20.77
N ILE A 174 5.31 6.59 22.01
CA ILE A 174 6.76 6.70 22.28
C ILE A 174 7.51 5.50 21.70
N LYS A 175 7.01 4.27 21.91
CA LYS A 175 7.60 3.07 21.31
C LYS A 175 7.69 3.17 19.79
N THR A 176 6.63 3.65 19.14
CA THR A 176 6.59 3.80 17.67
C THR A 176 7.58 4.84 17.18
N VAL A 177 7.66 6.00 17.85
CA VAL A 177 8.62 7.06 17.50
C VAL A 177 10.06 6.57 17.73
N ILE A 178 10.35 5.93 18.86
CA ILE A 178 11.68 5.35 19.14
C ILE A 178 12.04 4.30 18.09
N SER A 179 11.12 3.40 17.73
CA SER A 179 11.35 2.43 16.67
C SER A 179 11.63 3.11 15.33
N ALA A 180 10.88 4.16 14.97
CA ALA A 180 11.13 4.93 13.75
C ALA A 180 12.53 5.54 13.77
N VAL A 181 12.89 6.25 14.84
CA VAL A 181 14.22 6.87 14.99
C VAL A 181 15.33 5.81 14.90
N ILE A 182 15.23 4.70 15.65
CA ILE A 182 16.23 3.63 15.57
C ILE A 182 16.38 3.12 14.14
N ILE A 183 15.27 2.88 13.42
CA ILE A 183 15.29 2.34 12.07
C ILE A 183 15.86 3.33 11.05
N THR A 184 15.52 4.62 11.17
CA THR A 184 15.90 5.62 10.18
C THR A 184 17.25 6.27 10.44
N THR A 185 17.72 6.33 11.69
CA THR A 185 18.98 7.02 12.04
C THR A 185 20.05 6.08 12.57
N MET A 186 19.74 5.24 13.57
CA MET A 186 20.76 4.44 14.25
C MET A 186 21.15 3.18 13.47
N LEU A 187 20.15 2.48 12.92
CA LEU A 187 20.37 1.19 12.26
C LEU A 187 21.23 1.31 10.99
N PRO A 188 21.04 2.31 10.10
CA PRO A 188 21.94 2.49 8.95
C PRO A 188 23.40 2.66 9.39
N GLN A 189 23.66 3.49 10.41
CA GLN A 189 25.01 3.71 10.94
C GLN A 189 25.65 2.43 11.48
N ILE A 190 24.88 1.60 12.20
CA ILE A 190 25.36 0.30 12.68
C ILE A 190 25.66 -0.63 11.49
N LEU A 191 24.77 -0.65 10.50
CA LEU A 191 24.92 -1.51 9.33
C LEU A 191 25.99 -1.04 8.35
N ASP A 192 26.50 0.19 8.47
CA ASP A 192 27.61 0.73 7.67
C ASP A 192 28.99 0.34 8.24
N LEU A 193 29.06 -0.21 9.45
CA LEU A 193 30.31 -0.73 10.02
C LEU A 193 30.94 -1.80 9.12
N ALA A 194 32.28 -1.87 9.09
CA ALA A 194 33.03 -2.83 8.25
C ALA A 194 32.61 -4.29 8.50
N PHE A 195 32.22 -4.63 9.74
CA PHE A 195 31.71 -5.95 10.10
C PHE A 195 30.52 -6.41 9.25
N PHE A 196 29.67 -5.48 8.78
CA PHE A 196 28.46 -5.80 8.01
C PHE A 196 28.65 -5.70 6.49
N GLU A 197 29.88 -5.47 5.98
CA GLU A 197 30.13 -5.26 4.55
C GLU A 197 29.59 -6.38 3.69
N HIS A 198 29.96 -7.64 3.99
CA HIS A 198 29.45 -8.79 3.24
C HIS A 198 27.92 -8.95 3.37
N PHE A 199 27.34 -8.59 4.52
CA PHE A 199 25.90 -8.67 4.72
C PHE A 199 25.14 -7.64 3.87
N ARG A 200 25.68 -6.42 3.70
CA ARG A 200 25.07 -5.35 2.88
C ARG A 200 24.90 -5.74 1.42
N GLU A 201 25.79 -6.57 0.89
CA GLU A 201 25.72 -7.07 -0.49
C GLU A 201 24.66 -8.17 -0.67
N THR A 202 24.12 -8.72 0.42
CA THR A 202 23.12 -9.78 0.34
C THR A 202 21.71 -9.24 0.13
N LYS A 203 20.88 -10.02 -0.56
CA LYS A 203 19.43 -9.76 -0.66
C LYS A 203 18.70 -9.69 0.68
N TYR A 204 19.24 -10.33 1.72
CA TYR A 204 18.66 -10.31 3.05
C TYR A 204 18.75 -8.94 3.70
N TYR A 205 19.82 -8.18 3.45
CA TYR A 205 19.94 -6.79 3.88
C TYR A 205 18.83 -5.91 3.28
N THR A 206 18.59 -6.03 1.97
CA THR A 206 17.52 -5.29 1.29
C THR A 206 16.14 -5.62 1.88
N ILE A 207 15.84 -6.91 2.08
CA ILE A 207 14.56 -7.34 2.69
C ILE A 207 14.43 -6.77 4.10
N LEU A 208 15.50 -6.84 4.92
CA LEU A 208 15.50 -6.29 6.28
C LEU A 208 15.25 -4.79 6.26
N LYS A 209 15.99 -4.02 5.45
CA LYS A 209 15.87 -2.57 5.32
C LYS A 209 14.47 -2.16 4.88
N GLU A 210 13.94 -2.78 3.82
CA GLU A 210 12.59 -2.51 3.32
C GLU A 210 11.52 -2.85 4.37
N THR A 211 11.64 -4.00 5.05
CA THR A 211 10.69 -4.44 6.08
C THR A 211 10.67 -3.48 7.27
N LEU A 212 11.84 -3.06 7.73
CA LEU A 212 11.96 -2.14 8.85
C LEU A 212 11.46 -0.74 8.47
N SER A 213 11.75 -0.25 7.26
CA SER A 213 11.30 1.07 6.81
C SER A 213 9.78 1.25 6.85
N ILE A 214 9.00 0.19 6.60
CA ILE A 214 7.54 0.24 6.62
C ILE A 214 6.93 -0.02 8.01
N LEU A 215 7.71 -0.58 8.94
CA LEU A 215 7.22 -1.05 10.23
C LEU A 215 6.59 0.06 11.10
N PRO A 216 7.15 1.30 11.19
CA PRO A 216 6.51 2.39 11.93
C PRO A 216 5.11 2.74 11.41
N SER A 217 4.90 2.68 10.09
CA SER A 217 3.57 2.92 9.50
C SER A 217 2.58 1.82 9.90
N PHE A 218 3.05 0.58 10.01
CA PHE A 218 2.22 -0.53 10.50
C PHE A 218 1.84 -0.33 11.97
N PHE A 219 2.80 0.08 12.80
CA PHE A 219 2.57 0.40 14.21
C PHE A 219 1.57 1.53 14.39
N SER A 220 1.69 2.60 13.58
CA SER A 220 0.72 3.69 13.55
C SER A 220 -0.69 3.17 13.27
N GLY A 221 -0.87 2.32 12.27
CA GLY A 221 -2.15 1.67 11.97
C GLY A 221 -2.68 0.81 13.13
N TYR A 222 -1.80 0.03 13.75
CA TYR A 222 -2.10 -0.80 14.91
C TYR A 222 -2.62 0.05 16.09
N ILE A 223 -1.93 1.15 16.43
CA ILE A 223 -2.29 2.05 17.53
C ILE A 223 -3.60 2.76 17.25
N PHE A 224 -3.82 3.22 16.02
CA PHE A 224 -5.09 3.83 15.60
C PHE A 224 -6.28 2.90 15.80
N ALA A 225 -6.09 1.60 15.56
CA ALA A 225 -7.11 0.59 15.83
C ALA A 225 -7.25 0.28 17.32
N LYS A 226 -6.14 0.20 18.07
CA LYS A 226 -6.12 -0.11 19.51
C LYS A 226 -6.85 0.91 20.37
N TYR A 227 -6.72 2.19 20.04
CA TYR A 227 -7.26 3.28 20.83
C TYR A 227 -8.46 4.00 20.19
N ASP A 228 -8.99 3.43 19.10
CA ASP A 228 -10.08 4.01 18.30
C ASP A 228 -9.83 5.48 17.92
N LEU A 229 -8.61 5.80 17.46
CA LEU A 229 -8.18 7.19 17.25
C LEU A 229 -8.98 7.92 16.17
N PHE A 230 -9.45 7.20 15.15
CA PHE A 230 -10.37 7.76 14.16
C PHE A 230 -11.68 8.25 14.79
N LYS A 231 -12.22 7.51 15.77
CA LYS A 231 -13.44 7.90 16.50
C LYS A 231 -13.17 9.12 17.37
N ARG A 232 -12.07 9.11 18.12
CA ARG A 232 -11.68 10.24 18.99
C ARG A 232 -11.48 11.53 18.21
N TYR A 233 -10.80 11.48 17.06
CA TYR A 233 -10.64 12.65 16.20
C TYR A 233 -12.00 13.17 15.72
N ASN A 234 -12.86 12.29 15.21
CA ASN A 234 -14.16 12.72 14.69
C ASN A 234 -15.09 13.28 15.78
N SER A 235 -14.94 12.84 17.04
CA SER A 235 -15.68 13.44 18.15
C SER A 235 -15.22 14.84 18.56
N LEU A 236 -14.07 15.33 18.07
CA LEU A 236 -13.63 16.71 18.29
C LEU A 236 -14.45 17.74 17.52
N PHE A 237 -15.18 17.30 16.49
CA PHE A 237 -15.94 18.18 15.61
C PHE A 237 -17.44 18.00 15.79
N THR A 238 -18.11 19.07 16.19
CA THR A 238 -19.58 19.15 16.19
C THR A 238 -20.12 19.63 14.85
N ASN A 239 -19.39 20.51 14.16
CA ASN A 239 -19.76 21.08 12.87
C ASN A 239 -19.00 20.40 11.72
N ASN A 240 -19.76 19.82 10.78
CA ASN A 240 -19.20 19.11 9.64
C ASN A 240 -18.42 20.03 8.68
N PHE A 241 -18.86 21.27 8.50
CA PHE A 241 -18.18 22.24 7.64
C PHE A 241 -16.77 22.58 8.17
N VAL A 242 -16.65 22.80 9.49
CA VAL A 242 -15.36 23.04 10.16
C VAL A 242 -14.44 21.83 9.98
N LYS A 243 -14.96 20.61 10.16
CA LYS A 243 -14.20 19.36 9.94
C LYS A 243 -13.66 19.26 8.52
N ILE A 244 -14.46 19.64 7.51
CA ILE A 244 -14.03 19.64 6.10
C ILE A 244 -12.92 20.68 5.88
N ILE A 245 -13.06 21.90 6.38
CA ILE A 245 -12.01 22.94 6.27
C ILE A 245 -10.71 22.47 6.92
N VAL A 246 -10.77 21.94 8.14
CA VAL A 246 -9.59 21.40 8.83
C VAL A 246 -8.97 20.24 8.05
N SER A 247 -9.79 19.37 7.44
CA SER A 247 -9.31 18.29 6.58
C SER A 247 -8.62 18.80 5.31
N LEU A 248 -9.16 19.85 4.67
CA LEU A 248 -8.53 20.49 3.50
C LEU A 248 -7.18 21.11 3.86
N PHE A 249 -7.12 21.85 4.97
CA PHE A 249 -5.87 22.41 5.48
C PHE A 249 -4.86 21.32 5.81
N ALA A 250 -5.29 20.24 6.45
CA ALA A 250 -4.42 19.11 6.79
C ALA A 250 -3.86 18.40 5.55
N VAL A 251 -4.63 18.25 4.48
CA VAL A 251 -4.13 17.70 3.20
C VAL A 251 -3.02 18.59 2.63
N VAL A 252 -3.24 19.90 2.59
CA VAL A 252 -2.25 20.87 2.08
C VAL A 252 -1.01 20.89 2.97
N ALA A 253 -1.17 20.88 4.29
CA ALA A 253 -0.06 20.85 5.24
C ALA A 253 0.77 19.57 5.11
N VAL A 254 0.13 18.40 4.97
CA VAL A 254 0.84 17.13 4.75
C VAL A 254 1.59 17.14 3.43
N PHE A 255 1.01 17.71 2.37
CA PHE A 255 1.67 17.85 1.08
C PHE A 255 2.94 18.73 1.18
N ASP A 256 2.82 19.92 1.77
CA ASP A 256 3.93 20.86 1.95
C ASP A 256 5.03 20.30 2.87
N LEU A 257 4.66 19.74 4.03
CA LEU A 257 5.62 19.15 4.96
C LEU A 257 6.37 17.99 4.34
N ARG A 258 5.66 17.08 3.64
CA ARG A 258 6.29 15.93 3.01
C ARG A 258 7.25 16.36 1.90
N PHE A 259 6.91 17.41 1.15
CA PHE A 259 7.84 17.97 0.17
C PHE A 259 9.13 18.47 0.85
N LYS A 260 9.02 19.19 1.97
CA LYS A 260 10.18 19.71 2.71
C LYS A 260 11.03 18.64 3.37
N THR A 261 10.42 17.54 3.83
CA THR A 261 11.15 16.43 4.48
C THR A 261 11.72 15.40 3.50
N GLY A 262 11.46 15.55 2.21
CA GLY A 262 11.92 14.64 1.16
C GLY A 262 11.00 13.42 0.94
N VAL A 263 11.36 12.61 -0.06
CA VAL A 263 10.53 11.50 -0.58
C VAL A 263 10.67 10.22 0.25
N ASP A 264 11.64 10.19 1.17
CA ASP A 264 11.89 9.05 2.05
C ASP A 264 10.71 8.81 3.00
N MET A 265 10.42 7.54 3.26
CA MET A 265 9.27 7.13 4.09
C MET A 265 9.46 7.40 5.60
N ASN A 266 10.49 8.16 5.98
CA ASN A 266 10.95 8.33 7.36
C ASN A 266 9.85 8.93 8.27
N TYR A 267 9.04 9.86 7.76
CA TYR A 267 7.98 10.53 8.51
C TYR A 267 6.57 10.11 8.06
N ASP A 268 6.47 9.25 7.05
CA ASP A 268 5.19 8.87 6.45
C ASP A 268 4.28 8.10 7.42
N TYR A 269 4.80 7.55 8.53
CA TYR A 269 4.00 6.97 9.61
C TYR A 269 3.14 7.98 10.38
N ILE A 270 3.48 9.27 10.28
CA ILE A 270 2.72 10.42 10.80
C ILE A 270 1.84 11.02 9.70
N TYR A 271 2.38 11.19 8.49
CA TYR A 271 1.65 11.80 7.38
C TYR A 271 0.48 10.94 6.90
N ALA A 272 0.67 9.62 6.79
CA ALA A 272 -0.36 8.70 6.31
C ALA A 272 -1.67 8.76 7.11
N PRO A 273 -1.70 8.65 8.46
CA PRO A 273 -2.96 8.73 9.20
C PRO A 273 -3.67 10.09 9.06
N ILE A 274 -2.92 11.20 9.06
CA ILE A 274 -3.47 12.56 8.91
C ILE A 274 -4.07 12.71 7.50
N PHE A 275 -3.37 12.21 6.48
CA PHE A 275 -3.86 12.24 5.13
C PHE A 275 -5.09 11.35 4.94
N ILE A 276 -5.07 10.10 5.46
CA ILE A 276 -6.20 9.17 5.39
C ILE A 276 -7.46 9.78 6.00
N ILE A 277 -7.38 10.28 7.23
CA ILE A 277 -8.56 10.82 7.92
C ILE A 277 -9.13 12.04 7.19
N SER A 278 -8.25 12.91 6.71
CA SER A 278 -8.64 14.13 6.00
C SER A 278 -9.30 13.81 4.67
N CYS A 279 -8.71 12.92 3.86
CA CYS A 279 -9.31 12.52 2.60
C CYS A 279 -10.61 11.75 2.79
N VAL A 280 -10.71 10.88 3.79
CA VAL A 280 -11.96 10.16 4.10
C VAL A 280 -13.06 11.14 4.49
N ASN A 281 -12.76 12.14 5.30
CA ASN A 281 -13.73 13.18 5.67
C ASN A 281 -14.23 13.94 4.44
N ILE A 282 -13.34 14.34 3.53
CA ILE A 282 -13.72 15.09 2.31
C ILE A 282 -14.50 14.19 1.34
N VAL A 283 -13.97 13.01 1.02
CA VAL A 283 -14.56 12.11 0.02
C VAL A 283 -15.92 11.59 0.45
N ASN A 284 -16.14 11.37 1.75
CA ASN A 284 -17.41 10.86 2.26
C ASN A 284 -18.59 11.82 2.05
N GLU A 285 -18.34 13.12 1.89
CA GLU A 285 -19.36 14.12 1.61
C GLU A 285 -19.87 14.04 0.17
N ILE A 286 -19.07 13.47 -0.74
CA ILE A 286 -19.38 13.42 -2.18
C ILE A 286 -19.69 11.97 -2.57
N LYS A 287 -20.98 11.60 -2.49
CA LYS A 287 -21.49 10.23 -2.71
C LYS A 287 -20.92 9.53 -3.95
N TYR A 288 -20.87 10.21 -5.09
CA TYR A 288 -20.36 9.65 -6.34
C TYR A 288 -18.86 9.36 -6.27
N ILE A 289 -18.06 10.32 -5.79
CA ILE A 289 -16.61 10.17 -5.62
C ILE A 289 -16.30 9.06 -4.62
N LYS A 290 -17.02 9.01 -3.50
CA LYS A 290 -16.94 7.92 -2.52
C LYS A 290 -17.14 6.55 -3.19
N ASN A 291 -18.18 6.38 -3.99
CA ASN A 291 -18.49 5.11 -4.64
C ASN A 291 -17.43 4.70 -5.67
N ILE A 292 -16.82 5.66 -6.37
CA ILE A 292 -15.69 5.43 -7.27
C ILE A 292 -14.50 4.89 -6.48
N PHE A 293 -14.09 5.59 -5.42
CA PHE A 293 -12.95 5.15 -4.60
C PHE A 293 -13.20 3.81 -3.89
N ILE A 294 -14.42 3.55 -3.42
CA ILE A 294 -14.80 2.23 -2.89
C ILE A 294 -14.61 1.14 -3.96
N SER A 295 -15.01 1.41 -5.20
CA SER A 295 -14.89 0.46 -6.30
C SER A 295 -13.43 0.16 -6.62
N ILE A 296 -12.60 1.19 -6.77
CA ILE A 296 -11.15 1.06 -6.96
C ILE A 296 -10.52 0.29 -5.79
N GLY A 297 -10.86 0.67 -4.55
CA GLY A 297 -10.33 0.06 -3.33
C GLY A 297 -10.64 -1.43 -3.17
N LYS A 298 -11.74 -1.93 -3.76
CA LYS A 298 -12.07 -3.37 -3.76
C LYS A 298 -11.09 -4.19 -4.61
N LEU A 299 -10.57 -3.59 -5.68
CA LEU A 299 -9.69 -4.24 -6.65
C LEU A 299 -8.22 -3.78 -6.52
N SER A 300 -7.90 -2.99 -5.50
CA SER A 300 -6.59 -2.33 -5.35
C SER A 300 -5.41 -3.29 -5.42
N THR A 301 -5.52 -4.51 -4.89
CA THR A 301 -4.42 -5.49 -4.94
C THR A 301 -4.09 -5.93 -6.36
N TYR A 302 -5.10 -6.16 -7.22
CA TYR A 302 -4.87 -6.48 -8.63
C TYR A 302 -4.27 -5.28 -9.36
N MET A 303 -4.85 -4.09 -9.15
CA MET A 303 -4.40 -2.84 -9.74
C MET A 303 -2.94 -2.51 -9.38
N TRP A 304 -2.54 -2.72 -8.11
CA TRP A 304 -1.14 -2.60 -7.68
C TRP A 304 -0.25 -3.69 -8.27
N LEU A 305 -0.67 -4.95 -8.38
CA LEU A 305 0.20 -5.97 -8.94
C LEU A 305 0.48 -5.76 -10.43
N MET A 306 -0.41 -5.10 -11.17
CA MET A 306 -0.30 -5.03 -12.62
C MET A 306 0.16 -3.69 -13.19
N HIS A 307 0.12 -2.60 -12.39
CA HIS A 307 0.29 -1.24 -12.91
C HIS A 307 1.55 -1.01 -13.74
N SER A 308 2.70 -1.53 -13.31
CA SER A 308 3.98 -1.37 -13.99
C SER A 308 4.03 -2.07 -15.35
N PHE A 309 3.25 -3.15 -15.56
CA PHE A 309 3.09 -3.72 -16.91
C PHE A 309 2.42 -2.73 -17.87
N PHE A 310 1.52 -1.88 -17.37
CA PHE A 310 0.84 -0.86 -18.18
C PHE A 310 1.65 0.42 -18.30
N CYS A 311 2.19 0.95 -17.21
CA CYS A 311 2.86 2.26 -17.22
C CYS A 311 4.35 2.21 -17.59
N TYR A 312 5.01 1.03 -17.55
CA TYR A 312 6.42 0.88 -17.89
C TYR A 312 6.67 -0.18 -18.97
N TYR A 313 6.28 -1.43 -18.73
CA TYR A 313 6.91 -2.54 -19.45
C TYR A 313 6.29 -2.86 -20.82
N TYR A 314 4.96 -2.96 -20.91
CA TYR A 314 4.30 -3.53 -22.10
C TYR A 314 3.45 -2.51 -22.86
N PHE A 315 2.77 -1.61 -22.15
CA PHE A 315 1.73 -0.76 -22.74
C PHE A 315 1.96 0.74 -22.55
N GLN A 316 3.19 1.17 -22.24
CA GLN A 316 3.46 2.56 -21.90
C GLN A 316 2.98 3.54 -22.99
N SER A 317 3.31 3.30 -24.27
CA SER A 317 2.87 4.17 -25.36
C SER A 317 1.35 4.25 -25.53
N TYR A 318 0.62 3.20 -25.13
CA TYR A 318 -0.84 3.23 -25.13
C TYR A 318 -1.40 4.09 -23.99
N ILE A 319 -0.73 4.10 -22.84
CA ILE A 319 -1.11 4.91 -21.68
C ILE A 319 -0.82 6.41 -21.92
N TYR A 320 0.32 6.75 -22.53
CA TYR A 320 0.74 8.13 -22.76
C TYR A 320 0.10 8.81 -23.98
N ARG A 321 -0.63 8.07 -24.82
CA ARG A 321 -1.27 8.60 -26.06
C ARG A 321 -2.19 9.80 -25.84
N VAL A 322 -2.77 9.93 -24.65
CA VAL A 322 -3.71 11.01 -24.32
C VAL A 322 -3.02 12.33 -23.95
N HIS A 323 -1.69 12.32 -23.75
CA HIS A 323 -0.80 13.46 -23.50
C HIS A 323 -1.14 14.41 -22.33
N ASN A 324 -2.32 14.36 -21.72
CA ASN A 324 -2.65 15.17 -20.54
C ASN A 324 -2.44 14.33 -19.24
N PRO A 325 -1.63 14.78 -18.28
CA PRO A 325 -1.29 14.02 -17.06
C PRO A 325 -2.48 13.50 -16.25
N ILE A 326 -3.50 14.35 -16.04
CA ILE A 326 -4.69 13.95 -15.27
C ILE A 326 -5.46 12.87 -16.05
N ILE A 327 -5.60 13.05 -17.36
CA ILE A 327 -6.26 12.06 -18.23
C ILE A 327 -5.43 10.77 -18.28
N ILE A 328 -4.09 10.82 -18.30
CA ILE A 328 -3.22 9.64 -18.24
C ILE A 328 -3.49 8.83 -16.97
N VAL A 329 -3.58 9.47 -15.80
CA VAL A 329 -3.90 8.79 -14.53
C VAL A 329 -5.30 8.17 -14.57
N CYS A 330 -6.30 8.92 -15.05
CA CYS A 330 -7.66 8.41 -15.20
C CYS A 330 -7.71 7.23 -16.18
N TRP A 331 -6.95 7.29 -17.26
CA TRP A 331 -6.87 6.26 -18.30
C TRP A 331 -6.23 4.98 -17.78
N LEU A 332 -5.08 5.10 -17.10
CA LEU A 332 -4.43 3.98 -16.44
C LEU A 332 -5.36 3.36 -15.39
N THR A 333 -6.06 4.18 -14.60
CA THR A 333 -7.02 3.72 -13.59
C THR A 333 -8.16 2.94 -14.23
N LEU A 334 -8.77 3.46 -15.29
CA LEU A 334 -9.87 2.81 -15.98
C LEU A 334 -9.45 1.45 -16.54
N ILE A 335 -8.32 1.39 -17.25
CA ILE A 335 -7.82 0.15 -17.86
C ILE A 335 -7.52 -0.89 -16.80
N THR A 336 -6.68 -0.54 -15.82
CA THR A 336 -6.28 -1.49 -14.75
C THR A 336 -7.48 -1.91 -13.90
N TYR A 337 -8.47 -1.04 -13.68
CA TYR A 337 -9.72 -1.39 -13.00
C TYR A 337 -10.52 -2.42 -13.81
N ILE A 338 -10.73 -2.20 -15.11
CA ILE A 338 -11.46 -3.13 -15.99
C ILE A 338 -10.76 -4.49 -16.01
N VAL A 339 -9.44 -4.53 -16.24
CA VAL A 339 -8.71 -5.80 -16.28
C VAL A 339 -8.73 -6.49 -14.91
N SER A 340 -8.59 -5.74 -13.81
CA SER A 340 -8.73 -6.29 -12.45
C SER A 340 -10.11 -6.90 -12.21
N LEU A 341 -11.17 -6.25 -12.71
CA LEU A 341 -12.54 -6.72 -12.59
C LEU A 341 -12.78 -8.00 -13.39
N VAL A 342 -12.21 -8.11 -14.59
CA VAL A 342 -12.24 -9.33 -15.40
C VAL A 342 -11.53 -10.47 -14.66
N ILE A 343 -10.30 -10.25 -14.18
CA ILE A 343 -9.54 -11.27 -13.45
C ILE A 343 -10.27 -11.73 -12.18
N ASP A 344 -10.73 -10.80 -11.34
CA ASP A 344 -11.44 -11.13 -10.09
C ASP A 344 -12.72 -11.95 -10.35
N ARG A 345 -13.50 -11.60 -11.39
CA ARG A 345 -14.69 -12.36 -11.79
C ARG A 345 -14.35 -13.76 -12.29
N SER A 346 -13.35 -13.89 -13.16
CA SER A 346 -12.90 -15.19 -13.68
C SER A 346 -12.43 -16.11 -12.56
N VAL A 347 -11.68 -15.59 -11.60
CA VAL A 347 -11.19 -16.35 -10.44
C VAL A 347 -12.36 -16.83 -9.56
N LYS A 348 -13.32 -15.96 -9.27
CA LYS A 348 -14.52 -16.33 -8.49
C LYS A 348 -15.37 -17.37 -9.20
N PHE A 349 -15.52 -17.25 -10.52
CA PHE A 349 -16.23 -18.23 -11.33
C PHE A 349 -15.57 -19.61 -11.23
N ILE A 350 -14.25 -19.71 -11.44
CA ILE A 350 -13.50 -20.96 -11.33
C ILE A 350 -13.62 -21.56 -9.93
N GLN A 351 -13.47 -20.75 -8.87
CA GLN A 351 -13.59 -21.23 -7.49
C GLN A 351 -14.98 -21.79 -7.18
N ASN A 352 -16.04 -21.16 -7.68
CA ASN A 352 -17.40 -21.64 -7.50
C ASN A 352 -17.66 -22.94 -8.27
N SER A 353 -17.12 -23.07 -9.49
CA SER A 353 -17.20 -24.30 -10.27
C SER A 353 -16.49 -25.47 -9.60
N ILE A 354 -15.28 -25.25 -9.06
CA ILE A 354 -14.54 -26.29 -8.31
C ILE A 354 -15.33 -26.76 -7.08
N LYS A 355 -15.90 -25.83 -6.30
CA LYS A 355 -16.72 -26.17 -5.12
C LYS A 355 -17.96 -26.98 -5.48
N LYS A 356 -18.60 -26.68 -6.61
CA LYS A 356 -19.75 -27.46 -7.09
C LYS A 356 -19.35 -28.89 -7.45
N ILE A 357 -18.16 -29.10 -8.01
CA ILE A 357 -17.64 -30.42 -8.36
C ILE A 357 -17.25 -31.21 -7.11
N SER A 358 -16.58 -30.58 -6.13
CA SER A 358 -16.20 -31.26 -4.88
C SER A 358 -17.44 -31.72 -4.09
N ASN A 359 -18.45 -30.87 -3.97
CA ASN A 359 -19.67 -31.22 -3.22
C ASN A 359 -20.48 -32.33 -3.90
N LYS A 360 -20.38 -32.49 -5.23
CA LYS A 360 -21.01 -33.63 -5.93
C LYS A 360 -20.30 -34.96 -5.65
N LYS A 361 -18.98 -34.94 -5.43
CA LYS A 361 -18.18 -36.15 -5.12
C LYS A 361 -18.31 -36.63 -3.67
N GLU A 362 -18.76 -35.77 -2.74
CA GLU A 362 -19.02 -36.17 -1.34
C GLU A 362 -20.42 -36.79 -1.15
N ILE A 363 -21.30 -36.70 -2.16
CA ILE A 363 -22.68 -37.21 -2.13
C ILE A 363 -22.84 -38.51 -2.96
N SER A 364 -21.85 -38.81 -3.82
CA SER A 364 -21.70 -40.07 -4.55
C SER A 364 -20.78 -41.01 -3.81
#